data_AF-A0AAX3WYF6-F1
#
_entry.id   AF-A0AAX3WYF6-F1
#
_cell.length_a   1.000
_cell.length_b   1.000
_cell.length_c   1.000
_cell.angle_alpha   90.00
_cell.angle_beta   90.00
_cell.angle_gamma   90.00
#
_symmetry.space_group_name_H-M   'P 1'
#
loop_
_entity.id
_entity.type
_entity.pdbx_description
1 polymer ?
#
loop_
_entity_poly.entity_id
_entity_poly.type
_entity_poly.pdbx_seq_one_letter_code
_entity_poly.pdbx_strand_id
1 'polypeptide(L)'
;MPLTKQNLIKTFNGAREYEAPFVFVGIEAEGIREVITVPAISFDAKEQFYTNAYSDDLVHVMNSKVRVFGLTYGNADAVHDLV
;
A
#
# COMPACT_ATOMS: atom_id res chain seq x y z
N MET A 1 -13.64 -8.52 -2.71
CA MET A 1 -13.24 -7.99 -4.03
C MET A 1 -11.73 -7.87 -4.05
N PRO A 2 -11.07 -8.09 -5.19
CA PRO A 2 -9.63 -7.83 -5.30
C PRO A 2 -9.32 -6.35 -5.04
N LEU A 3 -8.18 -6.06 -4.41
CA LEU A 3 -7.69 -4.70 -4.29
C LEU A 3 -7.26 -4.19 -5.66
N THR A 4 -7.47 -2.89 -5.90
CA THR A 4 -7.11 -2.23 -7.15
C THR A 4 -6.17 -1.05 -6.89
N LYS A 5 -5.52 -0.56 -7.94
CA LYS A 5 -4.75 0.70 -7.90
C LYS A 5 -5.60 1.88 -7.45
N GLN A 6 -6.91 1.88 -7.72
CA GLN A 6 -7.80 2.91 -7.19
C GLN A 6 -7.94 2.82 -5.65
N ASN A 7 -7.89 1.62 -5.07
CA ASN A 7 -7.86 1.46 -3.62
C ASN A 7 -6.57 2.05 -3.03
N LEU A 8 -5.41 1.80 -3.66
CA LEU A 8 -4.13 2.39 -3.27
C LEU A 8 -4.19 3.92 -3.22
N ILE A 9 -4.65 4.55 -4.29
CA ILE A 9 -4.81 6.02 -4.37
C ILE A 9 -5.76 6.53 -3.29
N LYS A 10 -6.89 5.83 -3.06
CA LYS A 10 -7.83 6.18 -1.99
C LYS A 10 -7.22 6.05 -0.60
N THR A 11 -6.37 5.05 -0.35
CA THR A 11 -5.68 4.87 0.93
C THR A 11 -4.72 6.03 1.20
N PHE A 12 -3.91 6.44 0.21
CA PHE A 12 -3.03 7.60 0.37
C PHE A 12 -3.81 8.91 0.53
N ASN A 13 -4.87 9.11 -0.24
CA ASN A 13 -5.72 10.29 -0.10
C ASN A 13 -6.44 10.34 1.26
N GLY A 14 -6.95 9.22 1.74
CA GLY A 14 -7.53 9.12 3.08
C GLY A 14 -6.49 9.44 4.15
N ALA A 15 -5.28 8.90 4.04
CA ALA A 15 -4.22 9.21 4.98
C ALA A 15 -3.90 10.71 5.04
N ARG A 16 -3.92 11.42 3.90
CA ARG A 16 -3.76 12.87 3.85
C ARG A 16 -4.95 13.62 4.45
N GLU A 17 -6.17 13.23 4.08
CA GLU A 17 -7.42 13.87 4.52
C GLU A 17 -7.62 13.78 6.04
N TYR A 18 -7.28 12.63 6.63
CA TYR A 18 -7.43 12.36 8.06
C TYR A 18 -6.13 12.59 8.85
N GLU A 19 -5.12 13.24 8.26
CA GLU A 19 -3.83 13.53 8.89
C GLU A 19 -3.16 12.30 9.53
N ALA A 20 -3.35 11.13 8.91
CA ALA A 20 -2.80 9.88 9.42
C ALA A 20 -1.26 9.89 9.30
N PRO A 21 -0.54 9.49 10.37
CA PRO A 21 0.92 9.53 10.35
C PRO A 21 1.54 8.48 9.40
N PHE A 22 0.80 7.40 9.11
CA PHE A 22 1.30 6.28 8.31
C PHE A 22 0.27 5.74 7.31
N VAL A 23 0.79 5.25 6.19
CA VAL A 23 0.13 4.30 5.28
C VAL A 23 0.85 2.96 5.42
N PHE A 24 0.09 1.87 5.49
CA PHE A 24 0.62 0.52 5.51
C PHE A 24 0.26 -0.21 4.22
N VAL A 25 1.27 -0.83 3.61
CA VAL A 25 1.13 -1.59 2.36
C VAL A 25 1.59 -3.02 2.61
N GLY A 26 0.66 -3.97 2.59
CA GLY A 26 0.95 -5.39 2.68
C GLY A 26 1.39 -5.92 1.32
N ILE A 27 2.60 -6.47 1.25
CA ILE A 27 3.19 -7.04 0.03
C ILE A 27 3.44 -8.53 0.23
N GLU A 28 3.05 -9.31 -0.77
CA GLU A 28 3.39 -10.73 -0.87
C GLU A 28 4.40 -10.89 -2.02
N ALA A 29 5.59 -11.37 -1.71
CA ALA A 29 6.67 -11.61 -2.66
C ALA A 29 7.18 -13.04 -2.50
N GLU A 30 7.06 -13.85 -3.55
CA GLU A 30 7.53 -15.25 -3.55
C GLU A 30 7.00 -16.10 -2.39
N GLY A 31 5.76 -15.82 -1.96
CA GLY A 31 5.09 -16.53 -0.86
C GLY A 31 5.41 -15.99 0.54
N ILE A 32 6.26 -14.96 0.64
CA ILE A 32 6.59 -14.26 1.89
C ILE A 32 5.70 -13.02 1.99
N ARG A 33 5.10 -12.79 3.17
CA ARG A 33 4.28 -11.61 3.44
C ARG A 33 5.02 -10.61 4.32
N GLU A 34 4.97 -9.36 3.91
CA GLU A 34 5.59 -8.23 4.59
C GLU A 34 4.61 -7.05 4.63
N VAL A 35 4.78 -6.16 5.61
CA VAL A 35 4.04 -4.90 5.69
C VAL A 35 5.03 -3.75 5.66
N ILE A 36 4.93 -2.89 4.65
CA ILE A 36 5.73 -1.68 4.54
C ILE A 36 4.98 -0.53 5.21
N THR A 37 5.62 0.11 6.19
CA THR A 37 5.14 1.35 6.79
C THR A 37 5.69 2.54 6.03
N VAL A 38 4.82 3.40 5.53
CA VAL A 38 5.17 4.63 4.82
C VAL A 38 4.83 5.82 5.73
N PRO A 39 5.80 6.65 6.15
CA PRO A 39 5.52 7.86 6.91
C PRO A 39 4.96 8.98 6.02
N ALA A 40 4.20 9.90 6.61
CA ALA A 40 3.54 11.02 5.92
C ALA A 40 4.46 11.79 4.95
N ILE A 41 5.71 12.07 5.36
CA ILE A 41 6.72 12.75 4.54
C ILE A 41 7.04 12.04 3.21
N SER A 42 6.72 10.75 3.11
CA SER A 42 6.98 9.91 1.94
C SER A 42 5.74 9.55 1.13
N PHE A 43 4.55 10.09 1.46
CA PHE A 43 3.30 9.71 0.79
C PHE A 43 3.35 9.92 -0.71
N ASP A 44 3.69 11.13 -1.17
CA ASP A 44 3.67 11.45 -2.61
C ASP A 44 4.65 10.58 -3.40
N ALA A 45 5.88 10.46 -2.89
CA ALA A 45 6.92 9.66 -3.54
C ALA A 45 6.55 8.16 -3.58
N LYS A 46 5.96 7.62 -2.50
CA LYS A 46 5.59 6.21 -2.44
C LYS A 46 4.32 5.90 -3.22
N GLU A 47 3.31 6.77 -3.19
CA GLU A 47 2.12 6.64 -4.04
C GLU A 47 2.51 6.58 -5.52
N GLN A 48 3.37 7.50 -5.96
CA GLN A 48 3.87 7.50 -7.34
C GLN A 48 4.66 6.23 -7.66
N PHE A 49 5.54 5.79 -6.74
CA PHE A 49 6.28 4.53 -6.91
C PHE A 49 5.33 3.35 -7.10
N TYR A 50 4.35 3.16 -6.21
CA TYR A 50 3.42 2.03 -6.30
C TYR A 50 2.52 2.12 -7.54
N THR A 51 2.08 3.32 -7.90
CA THR A 51 1.26 3.57 -9.11
C THR A 51 1.98 3.16 -10.40
N ASN A 52 3.29 3.37 -10.45
CA ASN A 52 4.13 3.04 -11.61
C ASN A 52 4.62 1.59 -11.60
N ALA A 53 4.95 1.04 -10.43
CA ALA A 53 5.53 -0.29 -10.30
C ALA A 53 4.49 -1.42 -10.35
N TYR A 54 3.20 -1.11 -10.16
CA TYR A 54 2.13 -2.10 -10.09
C TYR A 54 1.03 -1.86 -11.13
N SER A 55 0.43 -2.96 -11.59
CA SER A 55 -0.73 -2.96 -12.48
C SER A 55 -2.00 -2.47 -11.76
N ASP A 56 -3.12 -2.39 -12.48
CA ASP A 56 -4.39 -1.97 -11.90
C ASP A 56 -4.93 -2.96 -10.86
N ASP A 57 -4.53 -4.23 -10.96
CA ASP A 57 -4.81 -5.30 -9.98
C ASP A 57 -3.74 -5.40 -8.88
N LEU A 58 -2.86 -4.40 -8.77
CA LEU A 58 -1.76 -4.34 -7.82
C LEU A 58 -0.79 -5.53 -7.87
N VAL A 59 -0.51 -6.02 -9.07
CA VAL A 59 0.56 -6.99 -9.35
C VAL A 59 1.76 -6.26 -9.93
N HIS A 60 2.97 -6.55 -9.47
CA HIS A 60 4.17 -5.84 -9.92
C HIS A 60 4.41 -6.08 -11.41
N VAL A 61 4.61 -5.00 -12.19
CA VAL A 61 4.63 -5.05 -13.66
C VAL A 61 5.80 -5.86 -14.23
N MET A 62 6.91 -5.96 -13.49
CA MET A 62 8.09 -6.75 -13.89
C MET A 62 8.17 -8.13 -13.22
N ASN A 63 7.33 -8.41 -12.22
CA ASN A 63 7.40 -9.67 -11.48
C ASN A 63 6.01 -10.06 -10.95
N SER A 64 5.32 -10.95 -11.66
CA SER A 64 3.96 -11.38 -11.32
C SER A 64 3.84 -12.14 -10.01
N LYS A 65 4.96 -12.56 -9.40
CA LYS A 65 4.98 -13.19 -8.07
C LYS A 65 4.99 -12.18 -6.92
N VAL A 66 5.02 -10.89 -7.24
CA VAL A 66 4.97 -9.79 -6.26
C VAL A 66 3.65 -9.06 -6.42
N ARG A 67 2.88 -8.96 -5.33
CA ARG A 67 1.58 -8.29 -5.34
C ARG A 67 1.30 -7.58 -4.02
N VAL A 68 0.51 -6.53 -4.07
CA VAL A 68 -0.05 -5.92 -2.86
C VAL A 68 -1.29 -6.72 -2.44
N PHE A 69 -1.32 -7.18 -1.19
CA PHE A 69 -2.44 -7.93 -0.64
C PHE A 69 -3.28 -7.11 0.37
N GLY A 70 -2.74 -5.99 0.86
CA GLY A 70 -3.34 -5.24 1.96
C GLY A 70 -2.99 -3.75 1.90
N LEU A 71 -3.95 -2.91 2.28
CA LEU A 71 -3.81 -1.46 2.32
C LEU A 71 -4.60 -0.92 3.51
N THR A 72 -3.96 -0.13 4.37
CA THR A 72 -4.62 0.62 5.45
C THR A 72 -3.81 1.88 5.76
N TYR A 73 -4.36 2.78 6.58
CA TYR A 73 -3.66 3.96 7.06
C TYR A 73 -4.09 4.26 8.50
N GLY A 74 -3.25 4.94 9.26
CA GLY A 74 -3.57 5.30 10.64
C GLY A 74 -2.33 5.51 11.49
N ASN A 75 -2.52 5.32 12.80
CA ASN A 75 -1.42 5.26 13.77
C ASN A 75 -0.70 3.89 13.69
N ALA A 76 0.26 3.66 14.58
CA ALA A 76 1.03 2.41 14.61
C ALA A 76 0.14 1.16 14.76
N ASP A 77 -1.00 1.25 15.44
CA ASP A 77 -1.88 0.11 15.71
C ASP A 77 -2.64 -0.35 14.46
N ALA A 78 -2.84 0.54 13.47
CA ALA A 78 -3.50 0.19 12.21
C ALA A 78 -2.75 -0.92 11.43
N VAL A 79 -1.47 -1.18 11.75
CA VAL A 79 -0.73 -2.32 11.20
C VAL A 79 -1.46 -3.65 11.45
N HIS A 80 -2.20 -3.77 12.55
CA HIS A 80 -2.93 -4.98 12.93
C HIS A 80 -4.08 -5.33 11.97
N ASP A 81 -4.52 -4.39 11.13
CA ASP A 81 -5.52 -4.68 10.10
C ASP A 81 -4.95 -5.56 8.96
N LEU A 82 -3.62 -5.71 8.88
CA LEU A 82 -2.92 -6.42 7.81
C LEU A 82 -2.20 -7.70 8.25
N VAL A 83 -2.12 -8.01 9.54
CA VAL A 83 -1.45 -9.19 10.11
C VAL A 83 -2.42 -10.19 10.74
#